data_AF-A0A7W6IHT4-F1
#
_entry.id   AF-A0A7W6IHT4-F1
#
_cell.length_a   1.000
_cell.length_b   1.000
_cell.length_c   1.000
_cell.angle_alpha   90.00
_cell.angle_beta   90.00
_cell.angle_gamma   90.00
#
_symmetry.space_group_name_H-M   'P 1'
#
loop_
_entity.id
_entity.type
_entity.pdbx_description
1 polymer ?
#
loop_
_entity_poly.entity_id
_entity_poly.type
_entity_poly.pdbx_seq_one_letter_code
_entity_poly.pdbx_strand_id
1 'polypeptide(L)'
;MSGSSAGHLHAYLAGSGRDGQGRLAADVLAFSDEELEAVHDYIQWLFPLTTRSAAQPHAPVLTQGEIDAIRADPRAAETLRKAEERIRRFYRNTAWWLTPYDHNHLRITRILHSLKLLAAPEDAQRFYRAILQLHEEAGSPVNRRSLRFWAQAAGEATP
;
A
#
# COMPACT_ATOMS: atom_id res chain seq x y z
N MET A 1 27.06 19.52 5.64
CA MET A 1 25.93 18.86 4.96
C MET A 1 25.10 18.19 6.05
N SER A 2 24.01 18.82 6.47
CA SER A 2 23.15 18.27 7.53
C SER A 2 22.28 17.19 6.91
N GLY A 3 22.55 15.92 7.23
CA GLY A 3 21.67 14.82 6.86
C GLY A 3 20.29 15.09 7.44
N SER A 4 19.32 15.35 6.56
CA SER A 4 17.91 15.34 6.94
C SER A 4 17.66 13.98 7.60
N SER A 5 17.32 13.98 8.88
CA SER A 5 16.83 12.78 9.56
C SER A 5 15.58 12.37 8.79
N ALA A 6 15.73 11.40 7.90
CA ALA A 6 14.80 11.11 6.82
C ALA A 6 13.41 10.61 7.29
N GLY A 7 13.15 10.56 8.60
CA GLY A 7 11.89 10.17 9.20
C GLY A 7 11.80 8.67 9.42
N HIS A 8 10.91 8.26 10.32
CA HIS A 8 10.76 6.85 10.68
C HIS A 8 10.14 6.00 9.57
N LEU A 9 9.32 6.57 8.68
CA LEU A 9 8.76 5.85 7.53
C LEU A 9 9.84 5.58 6.48
N HIS A 10 10.72 6.56 6.22
CA HIS A 10 11.88 6.35 5.38
C HIS A 10 12.78 5.26 5.98
N ALA A 11 13.13 5.36 7.27
CA ALA A 11 13.99 4.37 7.92
C ALA A 11 13.38 2.96 7.81
N TYR A 12 12.08 2.81 8.05
CA TYR A 12 11.37 1.54 7.91
C TYR A 12 11.45 0.99 6.48
N LEU A 13 11.11 1.79 5.47
CA LEU A 13 11.15 1.35 4.06
C LEU A 13 12.59 1.12 3.57
N ALA A 14 13.57 1.89 4.05
CA ALA A 14 14.99 1.69 3.77
C ALA A 14 15.59 0.48 4.50
N GLY A 15 14.82 -0.21 5.34
CA GLY A 15 15.22 -1.44 6.04
C GLY A 15 16.07 -1.22 7.29
N SER A 16 16.25 0.03 7.75
CA SER A 16 17.00 0.38 8.96
C SER A 16 16.12 0.70 10.17
N GLY A 17 14.83 0.94 9.95
CA GLY A 17 13.83 1.23 10.96
C GLY A 17 12.83 0.10 11.14
N ARG A 18 12.01 0.21 12.20
CA ARG A 18 10.97 -0.75 12.56
C ARG A 18 9.61 -0.07 12.62
N ASP A 19 8.55 -0.83 12.40
CA ASP A 19 7.18 -0.36 12.58
C ASP A 19 6.80 -0.25 14.07
N GLY A 20 5.55 0.14 14.34
CA GLY A 20 5.01 0.29 15.69
C GLY A 20 4.96 -1.01 16.52
N GLN A 21 5.08 -2.18 15.89
CA GLN A 21 5.18 -3.48 16.55
C GLN A 21 6.63 -3.97 16.65
N GLY A 22 7.60 -3.16 16.23
CA GLY A 22 9.00 -3.52 16.24
C GLY A 22 9.42 -4.46 15.10
N ARG A 23 8.66 -4.58 14.01
CA ARG A 23 9.00 -5.43 12.85
C ARG A 23 9.81 -4.64 11.81
N LEU A 24 10.71 -5.30 11.10
CA LEU A 24 11.31 -4.76 9.87
C LEU A 24 10.35 -4.95 8.70
N ALA A 25 10.51 -4.13 7.64
CA ALA A 25 9.75 -4.34 6.41
C ALA A 25 9.97 -5.74 5.82
N ALA A 26 11.19 -6.28 5.92
CA ALA A 26 11.51 -7.64 5.47
C ALA A 26 10.70 -8.72 6.22
N ASP A 27 10.47 -8.54 7.52
CA ASP A 27 9.70 -9.48 8.34
C ASP A 27 8.23 -9.51 7.87
N VAL A 28 7.64 -8.33 7.64
CA VAL A 28 6.27 -8.19 7.14
C VAL A 28 6.13 -8.77 5.72
N LEU A 29 7.11 -8.53 4.84
CA LEU A 29 7.09 -9.07 3.47
C LEU A 29 7.14 -10.61 3.44
N ALA A 30 7.65 -11.23 4.50
CA ALA A 30 7.72 -12.67 4.67
C ALA A 30 6.43 -13.30 5.23
N PHE A 31 5.45 -12.50 5.66
CA PHE A 31 4.15 -13.01 6.15
C PHE A 31 3.47 -13.91 5.13
N SER A 32 2.78 -14.94 5.61
CA SER A 32 1.84 -15.76 4.84
C SER A 32 0.61 -14.94 4.41
N ASP A 33 -0.22 -15.49 3.52
CA ASP A 33 -1.46 -14.82 3.12
C ASP A 33 -2.45 -14.76 4.30
N GLU A 34 -2.45 -15.76 5.17
CA GLU A 34 -3.22 -15.78 6.42
C GLU A 34 -2.75 -14.72 7.42
N GLU A 35 -1.44 -14.54 7.55
CA GLU A 35 -0.86 -13.50 8.42
C GLU A 35 -1.16 -12.09 7.89
N LEU A 36 -1.05 -11.86 6.58
CA LEU A 36 -1.43 -10.59 5.96
C LEU A 36 -2.91 -10.29 6.11
N GLU A 37 -3.76 -11.32 6.09
CA GLU A 37 -5.18 -11.15 6.34
C GLU A 37 -5.46 -10.86 7.81
N ALA A 38 -4.82 -11.56 8.75
CA ALA A 38 -5.07 -11.43 10.19
C ALA A 38 -4.45 -10.16 10.81
N VAL A 39 -3.35 -9.66 10.27
CA VAL A 39 -2.57 -8.54 10.82
C VAL A 39 -2.77 -7.31 9.97
N HIS A 40 -3.44 -6.27 10.48
CA HIS A 40 -3.90 -5.17 9.62
C HIS A 40 -3.05 -3.90 9.69
N ASP A 41 -2.14 -3.81 10.66
CA ASP A 41 -1.40 -2.58 10.97
C ASP A 41 -0.19 -2.34 10.05
N TYR A 42 0.37 -3.42 9.49
CA TYR A 42 1.52 -3.34 8.59
C TYR A 42 1.25 -2.48 7.35
N ILE A 43 0.00 -2.49 6.84
CA ILE A 43 -0.34 -1.84 5.58
C ILE A 43 -0.16 -0.33 5.70
N GLN A 44 -0.26 0.23 6.91
CA GLN A 44 -0.03 1.66 7.10
C GLN A 44 1.42 2.07 7.00
N TRP A 45 2.34 1.13 7.27
CA TRP A 45 3.78 1.34 7.21
C TRP A 45 4.36 1.03 5.84
N LEU A 46 3.90 -0.05 5.18
CA LEU A 46 4.32 -0.35 3.80
C LEU A 46 3.76 0.65 2.78
N PHE A 47 2.54 1.15 3.02
CA PHE A 47 1.86 2.10 2.13
C PHE A 47 1.38 3.33 2.91
N PRO A 48 2.29 4.20 3.38
CA PRO A 48 1.92 5.34 4.21
C PRO A 48 1.24 6.45 3.39
N LEU A 49 0.40 7.25 4.05
CA LEU A 49 -0.34 8.36 3.46
C LEU A 49 -0.06 9.65 4.21
N THR A 50 -0.25 10.79 3.54
CA THR A 50 -0.14 12.14 4.13
C THR A 50 -1.33 12.49 5.04
N THR A 51 -2.33 11.62 5.13
CA THR A 51 -3.50 11.77 6.00
C THR A 51 -3.52 10.71 7.09
N ARG A 52 -4.05 11.08 8.26
CA ARG A 52 -4.21 10.15 9.39
C ARG A 52 -5.16 9.02 9.01
N SER A 53 -4.82 7.80 9.39
CA SER A 53 -5.70 6.64 9.22
C SER A 53 -6.86 6.70 10.21
N ALA A 54 -8.09 6.54 9.72
CA ALA A 54 -9.27 6.40 10.57
C ALA A 54 -9.32 5.03 11.27
N ALA A 55 -8.76 3.99 10.65
CA ALA A 55 -8.75 2.63 11.20
C ALA A 55 -7.63 2.42 12.24
N GLN A 56 -6.53 3.16 12.12
CA GLN A 56 -5.35 3.05 12.99
C GLN A 56 -4.82 4.45 13.32
N PRO A 57 -5.41 5.16 14.32
CA PRO A 57 -5.09 6.56 14.60
C PRO A 57 -3.62 6.82 14.98
N HIS A 58 -2.92 5.80 15.49
CA HIS A 58 -1.51 5.86 15.87
C HIS A 58 -0.55 5.54 14.72
N ALA A 59 -1.07 5.19 13.54
CA ALA A 59 -0.23 4.99 12.37
C ALA A 59 0.48 6.29 11.99
N PRO A 60 1.75 6.21 11.55
CA PRO A 60 2.51 7.37 11.12
C PRO A 60 1.86 8.07 9.91
N VAL A 61 2.03 9.38 9.85
CA VAL A 61 1.57 10.22 8.74
C VAL A 61 2.78 10.61 7.91
N LEU A 62 2.71 10.32 6.62
CA LEU A 62 3.77 10.59 5.66
C LEU A 62 3.97 12.10 5.50
N THR A 63 5.19 12.57 5.74
CA THR A 63 5.57 13.98 5.56
C THR A 63 6.17 14.23 4.18
N GLN A 64 6.19 15.49 3.72
CA GLN A 64 6.84 15.84 2.45
C GLN A 64 8.34 15.49 2.46
N GLY A 65 9.03 15.72 3.59
CA GLY A 65 10.44 15.36 3.72
C GLY A 65 10.69 13.85 3.61
N GLU A 66 9.79 13.03 4.14
CA GLU A 66 9.83 11.57 3.97
C GLU A 66 9.53 11.14 2.54
N ILE A 67 8.59 11.79 1.84
CA ILE A 67 8.33 11.53 0.42
C ILE A 67 9.61 11.72 -0.40
N ASP A 68 10.26 12.87 -0.22
CA ASP A 68 11.47 13.21 -0.97
C ASP A 68 12.62 12.22 -0.64
N ALA A 69 12.77 11.87 0.64
CA ALA A 69 13.79 10.91 1.07
C ALA A 69 13.51 9.48 0.57
N ILE A 70 12.26 9.01 0.58
CA ILE A 70 11.87 7.69 0.08
C ILE A 70 12.09 7.60 -1.43
N ARG A 71 11.70 8.63 -2.19
CA ARG A 71 11.89 8.69 -3.64
C ARG A 71 13.37 8.71 -4.03
N ALA A 72 14.22 9.32 -3.21
CA ALA A 72 15.66 9.41 -3.46
C ALA A 72 16.46 8.18 -2.99
N ASP A 73 15.90 7.30 -2.14
CA ASP A 73 16.60 6.13 -1.60
C ASP A 73 16.23 4.85 -2.37
N PRO A 74 17.17 4.25 -3.13
CA PRO A 74 16.91 3.04 -3.91
C PRO A 74 16.51 1.83 -3.05
N ARG A 75 16.90 1.78 -1.77
CA ARG A 75 16.49 0.70 -0.86
C ARG A 75 15.02 0.82 -0.51
N ALA A 76 14.56 2.05 -0.22
CA ALA A 76 13.16 2.31 0.08
C ALA A 76 12.27 2.05 -1.14
N ALA A 77 12.71 2.48 -2.33
CA ALA A 77 12.03 2.18 -3.58
C ALA A 77 11.92 0.67 -3.84
N GLU A 78 13.00 -0.09 -3.61
CA GLU A 78 12.98 -1.55 -3.77
C GLU A 78 12.05 -2.25 -2.78
N THR A 79 12.02 -1.80 -1.51
CA THR A 79 11.04 -2.30 -0.53
C THR A 79 9.61 -2.04 -0.96
N LEU A 80 9.30 -0.85 -1.47
CA LEU A 80 7.97 -0.51 -1.96
C LEU A 80 7.57 -1.38 -3.16
N ARG A 81 8.50 -1.62 -4.09
CA ARG A 81 8.30 -2.53 -5.23
C ARG A 81 8.00 -3.96 -4.76
N LYS A 82 8.77 -4.48 -3.81
CA LYS A 82 8.53 -5.82 -3.22
C LYS A 82 7.18 -5.88 -2.48
N ALA A 83 6.79 -4.80 -1.80
CA ALA A 83 5.50 -4.71 -1.12
C ALA A 83 4.33 -4.76 -2.12
N GLU A 84 4.42 -3.99 -3.20
CA GLU A 84 3.42 -4.00 -4.28
C GLU A 84 3.26 -5.42 -4.88
N GLU A 85 4.37 -6.07 -5.18
CA GLU A 85 4.40 -7.44 -5.71
C GLU A 85 3.81 -8.45 -4.71
N ARG A 86 4.21 -8.36 -3.44
CA ARG A 86 3.72 -9.23 -2.36
C ARG A 86 2.21 -9.12 -2.18
N ILE A 87 1.66 -7.91 -2.23
CA ILE A 87 0.23 -7.67 -2.05
C ILE A 87 -0.58 -8.01 -3.31
N ARG A 88 -0.04 -7.82 -4.53
CA ARG A 88 -0.67 -8.37 -5.73
C ARG A 88 -0.79 -9.89 -5.68
N ARG A 89 0.24 -10.58 -5.17
CA ARG A 89 0.19 -12.03 -4.97
C ARG A 89 -0.89 -12.41 -3.96
N PHE A 90 -0.97 -11.69 -2.84
CA PHE A 90 -2.03 -11.89 -1.84
C PHE A 90 -3.42 -11.79 -2.47
N TYR A 91 -3.73 -10.72 -3.21
CA TYR A 91 -5.05 -10.57 -3.84
C TYR A 91 -5.36 -11.58 -4.94
N ARG A 92 -4.33 -12.13 -5.60
CA ARG A 92 -4.50 -13.21 -6.58
C ARG A 92 -4.80 -14.56 -5.92
N ASN A 93 -4.17 -14.82 -4.78
CA ASN A 93 -4.28 -16.10 -4.07
C ASN A 93 -5.52 -16.18 -3.17
N THR A 94 -6.17 -15.05 -2.91
CA THR A 94 -7.28 -14.94 -1.98
C THR A 94 -8.50 -14.40 -2.73
N ALA A 95 -9.61 -15.13 -2.70
CA ALA A 95 -10.81 -14.77 -3.47
C ALA A 95 -11.92 -14.13 -2.62
N TRP A 96 -11.86 -14.22 -1.29
CA TRP A 96 -12.95 -13.77 -0.42
C TRP A 96 -13.21 -12.26 -0.43
N TRP A 97 -12.20 -11.44 -0.77
CA TRP A 97 -12.35 -10.00 -0.92
C TRP A 97 -13.16 -9.59 -2.17
N LEU A 98 -13.32 -10.52 -3.14
CA LEU A 98 -14.13 -10.35 -4.36
C LEU A 98 -15.62 -10.51 -4.06
N THR A 99 -16.11 -9.61 -3.21
CA THR A 99 -17.48 -9.53 -2.73
C THR A 99 -17.92 -8.06 -2.79
N PRO A 100 -19.23 -7.75 -2.72
CA PRO A 100 -19.67 -6.36 -2.74
C PRO A 100 -19.05 -5.50 -1.64
N TYR A 101 -18.77 -6.04 -0.45
CA TYR A 101 -18.22 -5.29 0.67
C TYR A 101 -17.14 -6.09 1.41
N ASP A 102 -15.91 -5.60 1.39
CA ASP A 102 -14.83 -6.13 2.21
C ASP A 102 -13.86 -5.03 2.65
N HIS A 103 -13.24 -5.22 3.80
CA HIS A 103 -12.30 -4.27 4.37
C HIS A 103 -11.03 -4.09 3.53
N ASN A 104 -10.63 -5.10 2.75
CA ASN A 104 -9.51 -4.98 1.82
C ASN A 104 -9.76 -3.92 0.74
N HIS A 105 -11.02 -3.54 0.46
CA HIS A 105 -11.30 -2.48 -0.50
C HIS A 105 -10.70 -1.14 -0.08
N LEU A 106 -10.68 -0.85 1.23
CA LEU A 106 -10.01 0.34 1.78
C LEU A 106 -8.48 0.20 1.74
N ARG A 107 -7.94 -1.02 1.92
CA ARG A 107 -6.51 -1.29 1.76
C ARG A 107 -6.06 -1.05 0.33
N ILE A 108 -6.83 -1.49 -0.67
CA ILE A 108 -6.57 -1.25 -2.10
C ILE A 108 -6.51 0.25 -2.39
N THR A 109 -7.49 1.05 -1.91
CA THR A 109 -7.46 2.52 -2.06
C THR A 109 -6.18 3.12 -1.45
N ARG A 110 -5.78 2.66 -0.26
CA ARG A 110 -4.56 3.14 0.41
C ARG A 110 -3.31 2.84 -0.40
N ILE A 111 -3.18 1.60 -0.90
CA ILE A 111 -2.04 1.18 -1.73
C ILE A 111 -1.94 2.07 -2.96
N LEU A 112 -3.04 2.29 -3.68
CA LEU A 112 -3.07 3.14 -4.86
C LEU A 112 -2.62 4.58 -4.58
N HIS A 113 -3.14 5.20 -3.51
CA HIS A 113 -2.70 6.53 -3.10
C HIS A 113 -1.22 6.57 -2.73
N SER A 114 -0.74 5.58 -1.96
CA SER A 114 0.65 5.52 -1.54
C SER A 114 1.60 5.35 -2.71
N LEU A 115 1.28 4.47 -3.67
CA LEU A 115 2.08 4.27 -4.88
C LEU A 115 2.15 5.55 -5.72
N LYS A 116 1.03 6.26 -5.88
CA LYS A 116 1.01 7.55 -6.58
C LYS A 116 1.87 8.62 -5.89
N LEU A 117 1.98 8.56 -4.56
CA LEU A 117 2.82 9.47 -3.78
C LEU A 117 4.30 9.08 -3.78
N LEU A 118 4.64 7.80 -3.75
CA LEU A 118 6.00 7.35 -3.45
C LEU A 118 6.73 6.70 -4.63
N ALA A 119 6.00 6.27 -5.64
CA ALA A 119 6.51 5.48 -6.76
C ALA A 119 6.27 6.21 -8.09
N ALA A 120 6.65 5.58 -9.21
CA ALA A 120 6.38 6.14 -10.53
C ALA A 120 4.87 6.10 -10.83
N PRO A 121 4.31 7.07 -11.59
CA PRO A 121 2.88 7.10 -11.91
C PRO A 121 2.33 5.77 -12.45
N GLU A 122 3.14 5.05 -13.24
CA GLU A 122 2.79 3.78 -13.85
C GLU A 122 2.61 2.65 -12.82
N ASP A 123 3.21 2.77 -11.63
CA ASP A 123 3.13 1.75 -10.58
C ASP A 123 1.71 1.63 -10.01
N ALA A 124 1.09 2.78 -9.70
CA ALA A 124 -0.30 2.81 -9.25
C ALA A 124 -1.26 2.28 -10.33
N GLN A 125 -1.03 2.64 -11.59
CA GLN A 125 -1.85 2.17 -12.72
C GLN A 125 -1.72 0.66 -12.97
N ARG A 126 -0.51 0.10 -12.84
CA ARG A 126 -0.31 -1.36 -12.96
C ARG A 126 -1.02 -2.10 -11.83
N PHE A 127 -0.91 -1.62 -10.59
CA PHE A 127 -1.62 -2.21 -9.46
C PHE A 127 -3.14 -2.14 -9.67
N TYR A 128 -3.67 -0.97 -10.06
CA TYR A 128 -5.08 -0.75 -10.35
C TYR A 128 -5.62 -1.73 -11.40
N ARG A 129 -4.94 -1.84 -12.55
CA ARG A 129 -5.34 -2.76 -13.63
C ARG A 129 -5.33 -4.23 -13.19
N ALA A 130 -4.33 -4.63 -12.40
CA ALA A 130 -4.28 -5.99 -11.87
C ALA A 130 -5.47 -6.31 -10.96
N ILE A 131 -5.88 -5.36 -10.10
CA ILE A 131 -7.06 -5.52 -9.24
C ILE A 131 -8.36 -5.55 -10.06
N LEU A 132 -8.50 -4.67 -11.06
CA LEU A 132 -9.67 -4.68 -11.94
C LEU A 132 -9.80 -5.97 -12.73
N GLN A 133 -8.68 -6.51 -13.23
CA GLN A 133 -8.69 -7.79 -13.92
C GLN A 133 -9.25 -8.91 -13.02
N LEU A 134 -8.81 -9.01 -11.77
CA LEU A 134 -9.34 -10.00 -10.82
C LEU A 134 -10.84 -9.78 -10.55
N HIS A 135 -11.27 -8.53 -10.45
CA HIS A 135 -12.68 -8.17 -10.30
C HIS A 135 -13.52 -8.62 -11.51
N GLU A 136 -13.06 -8.35 -12.74
CA GLU A 136 -13.73 -8.73 -13.98
C GLU A 136 -13.81 -10.25 -14.16
N GLU A 137 -12.69 -10.95 -13.93
CA GLU A 137 -12.62 -12.42 -14.00
C GLU A 137 -13.56 -13.11 -13.01
N ALA A 138 -13.86 -12.47 -11.87
CA ALA A 138 -14.80 -12.96 -10.87
C ALA A 138 -16.27 -12.58 -11.12
N GLY A 139 -16.60 -11.99 -12.29
CA GLY A 139 -17.96 -11.56 -12.62
C GLY A 139 -18.35 -10.21 -12.03
N SER A 140 -17.38 -9.33 -11.82
CA SER A 140 -17.55 -7.96 -11.33
C SER A 140 -18.29 -7.80 -9.98
N PRO A 141 -17.89 -8.51 -8.89
CA PRO A 141 -18.66 -8.53 -7.64
C PRO A 141 -18.53 -7.29 -6.75
N VAL A 142 -17.49 -6.48 -6.94
CA VAL A 142 -17.18 -5.32 -6.08
C VAL A 142 -18.15 -4.16 -6.34
N ASN A 143 -18.57 -3.49 -5.27
CA ASN A 143 -19.49 -2.36 -5.37
C ASN A 143 -18.90 -1.15 -6.15
N ARG A 144 -19.78 -0.38 -6.80
CA ARG A 144 -19.42 0.83 -7.57
C ARG A 144 -18.67 1.90 -6.77
N ARG A 145 -18.94 2.04 -5.48
CA ARG A 145 -18.29 3.07 -4.63
C ARG A 145 -16.80 2.76 -4.46
N SER A 146 -16.45 1.50 -4.17
CA SER A 146 -15.05 1.06 -4.09
C SER A 146 -14.32 1.28 -5.42
N LEU A 147 -14.94 0.89 -6.54
CA LEU A 147 -14.37 1.09 -7.89
C LEU A 147 -14.08 2.57 -8.17
N ARG A 148 -15.00 3.48 -7.83
CA ARG A 148 -14.79 4.94 -8.00
C ARG A 148 -13.63 5.46 -7.16
N PHE A 149 -13.50 5.00 -5.91
CA PHE A 149 -12.36 5.36 -5.07
C PHE A 149 -11.04 4.84 -5.64
N TRP A 150 -11.01 3.62 -6.18
CA TRP A 150 -9.80 3.06 -6.78
C TRP A 150 -9.39 3.82 -8.03
N ALA A 151 -10.33 4.16 -8.92
CA ALA A 151 -10.05 4.96 -10.11
C ALA A 151 -9.46 6.33 -9.74
N GLN A 152 -10.09 7.05 -8.81
CA GLN A 152 -9.59 8.34 -8.34
C GLN A 152 -8.18 8.22 -7.73
N ALA A 153 -7.96 7.17 -6.92
CA ALA A 153 -6.69 6.92 -6.28
C ALA A 153 -5.57 6.64 -7.28
N ALA A 154 -5.87 5.88 -8.33
CA ALA A 154 -4.96 5.59 -9.44
C ALA A 154 -4.77 6.77 -10.40
N GLY A 155 -5.65 7.79 -10.37
CA GLY A 155 -5.67 8.88 -11.35
C GLY A 155 -6.36 8.52 -12.68
N GLU A 156 -7.24 7.53 -12.64
CA GLU A 156 -7.99 7.02 -13.80
C GLU A 156 -9.39 7.66 -13.88
N ALA A 157 -10.00 7.56 -15.07
CA ALA A 157 -11.39 7.97 -15.25
C ALA A 157 -12.32 7.11 -14.38
N THR A 158 -13.36 7.72 -13.81
CA THR A 158 -14.31 7.00 -12.95
C THR A 158 -15.33 6.22 -13.81
N PRO A 159 -15.61 4.95 -13.47
CA PRO A 159 -16.66 4.16 -14.12
C PRO A 159 -18.07 4.50 -13.63
#